data_AF-A0A1I8H5M0-F1
#
_entry.id   AF-A0A1I8H5M0-F1
#
_cell.length_a   1.000
_cell.length_b   1.000
_cell.length_c   1.000
_cell.angle_alpha   90.00
_cell.angle_beta   90.00
_cell.angle_gamma   90.00
#
_symmetry.space_group_name_H-M   'P 1'
#
loop_
_entity.id
_entity.type
_entity.pdbx_description
1 polymer ?
#
loop_
_entity_poly.entity_id
_entity_poly.type
_entity_poly.pdbx_seq_one_letter_code
_entity_poly.pdbx_strand_id
1 'polypeptide(L)'
;MLFWFNYPQGNQSFLGLIGTDVTVKEMNAMVPYHKFGPNGYAFAVNSNGYIVFHPELKAQYGWLADSPNVDLIEVEFDSELKRSVRKKIIKATGRTEATFQLYEERIPNFLKISDSVHTYWAERNYAFTNVNRTAFAW
;
A
#
# COMPACT_ATOMS: atom_id res chain seq x y z
N MET A 1 -11.09 11.36 3.35
CA MET A 1 -11.24 11.70 4.78
C MET A 1 -12.71 11.93 5.07
N LEU A 2 -13.23 11.41 6.20
CA LEU A 2 -14.65 11.43 6.57
C LEU A 2 -14.84 12.30 7.83
N PHE A 3 -15.90 13.11 7.88
CA PHE A 3 -16.22 13.98 9.02
C PHE A 3 -17.64 13.69 9.56
N TRP A 4 -17.82 13.80 10.88
CA TRP A 4 -19.05 13.45 11.60
C TRP A 4 -19.61 14.65 12.37
N PHE A 5 -20.93 14.86 12.31
CA PHE A 5 -21.66 15.88 13.07
C PHE A 5 -22.75 15.24 13.92
N ASN A 6 -22.91 15.74 15.15
CA ASN A 6 -23.91 15.26 16.11
C ASN A 6 -24.58 16.43 16.83
N TYR A 7 -25.90 16.37 17.03
CA TYR A 7 -26.67 17.41 17.74
C TYR A 7 -26.98 16.95 19.17
N PRO A 8 -26.91 17.81 20.21
CA PRO A 8 -27.04 17.36 21.61
C PRO A 8 -28.46 16.98 22.04
N GLN A 9 -29.50 17.38 21.31
CA GLN A 9 -30.89 17.07 21.65
C GLN A 9 -31.76 16.95 20.39
N GLY A 10 -32.28 15.74 20.16
CA GLY A 10 -33.13 15.39 19.02
C GLY A 10 -32.66 14.09 18.37
N ASN A 11 -33.58 13.15 18.14
CA ASN A 11 -33.40 11.81 17.55
C ASN A 11 -32.04 11.59 16.85
N GLN A 12 -31.29 10.58 17.30
CA GLN A 12 -30.00 10.12 16.74
C GLN A 12 -30.15 9.69 15.27
N SER A 13 -30.26 10.66 14.37
CA SER A 13 -30.51 10.44 12.95
C SER A 13 -29.27 10.86 12.16
N PHE A 14 -28.76 9.92 11.37
CA PHE A 14 -27.61 10.12 10.52
C PHE A 14 -27.96 11.14 9.41
N LEU A 15 -27.29 12.30 9.43
CA LEU A 15 -27.61 13.39 8.52
C LEU A 15 -26.98 13.22 7.13
N GLY A 16 -25.79 12.60 7.06
CA GLY A 16 -25.09 12.35 5.80
C GLY A 16 -23.59 12.10 5.96
N LEU A 17 -22.96 11.67 4.88
CA LEU A 17 -21.51 11.42 4.75
C LEU A 17 -20.95 12.34 3.67
N ILE A 18 -19.82 12.98 3.97
CA ILE A 18 -19.05 13.77 3.00
C ILE A 18 -17.68 13.09 2.88
N GLY A 19 -17.30 12.78 1.65
CA GLY A 19 -16.00 12.23 1.29
C GLY A 19 -15.34 13.12 0.24
N THR A 20 -14.01 13.05 0.20
CA THR A 20 -13.21 13.56 -0.92
C THR A 20 -12.45 12.39 -1.51
N ASP A 21 -12.42 12.31 -2.84
CA ASP A 21 -11.66 11.30 -3.55
C ASP A 21 -10.17 11.66 -3.54
N VAL A 22 -9.33 10.64 -3.47
CA VAL A 22 -7.88 10.74 -3.66
C VAL A 22 -7.51 9.69 -4.70
N THR A 23 -6.97 10.13 -5.82
CA THR A 23 -6.65 9.22 -6.92
C THR A 23 -5.28 8.57 -6.71
N VAL A 24 -5.11 7.34 -7.21
CA VAL A 24 -3.80 6.67 -7.23
C VAL A 24 -2.75 7.51 -7.96
N LYS A 25 -3.15 8.28 -8.99
CA LYS A 25 -2.26 9.17 -9.72
C LYS A 25 -1.67 10.27 -8.84
N GLU A 26 -2.47 10.86 -7.96
CA GLU A 26 -1.99 11.89 -7.01
C GLU A 26 -1.04 11.29 -5.98
N MET A 27 -1.36 10.11 -5.45
CA MET A 27 -0.46 9.39 -4.52
C MET A 27 0.87 9.07 -5.21
N ASN A 28 0.80 8.59 -6.46
CA ASN A 28 1.98 8.25 -7.25
C ASN A 28 2.85 9.48 -7.56
N ALA A 29 2.23 10.64 -7.78
CA ALA A 29 2.95 11.90 -8.02
C ALA A 29 3.72 12.40 -6.79
N MET A 30 3.34 12.00 -5.57
CA MET A 30 4.06 12.35 -4.34
C MET A 30 5.35 11.53 -4.14
N VAL A 31 5.48 10.39 -4.83
CA VAL A 31 6.65 9.52 -4.71
C VAL A 31 7.84 10.11 -5.50
N PRO A 32 9.01 10.32 -4.88
CA PRO A 32 10.18 10.89 -5.55
C PRO A 32 10.92 9.83 -6.40
N TYR A 33 10.30 9.38 -7.50
CA TYR A 33 10.83 8.34 -8.40
C TYR A 33 12.27 8.55 -8.87
N HIS A 34 12.66 9.82 -9.06
CA HIS A 34 14.01 10.21 -9.45
C HIS A 34 15.11 9.78 -8.44
N LYS A 35 14.76 9.39 -7.21
CA LYS A 35 15.72 8.97 -6.17
C LYS A 35 15.92 7.45 -6.07
N PHE A 36 15.05 6.64 -6.68
CA PHE A 36 15.01 5.18 -6.45
C PHE A 36 15.90 4.36 -7.41
N GLY A 37 16.47 5.00 -8.43
CA GLY A 37 17.20 4.31 -9.49
C GLY A 37 16.29 3.50 -10.43
N PRO A 38 16.84 2.82 -11.46
CA PRO A 38 16.04 2.20 -12.52
C PRO A 38 15.09 1.07 -12.08
N ASN A 39 15.43 0.34 -11.01
CA ASN A 39 14.70 -0.84 -10.55
C ASN A 39 13.90 -0.61 -9.26
N GLY A 40 13.99 0.60 -8.69
CA GLY A 40 13.31 0.95 -7.46
C GLY A 40 11.89 1.44 -7.73
N TYR A 41 10.97 1.07 -6.86
CA TYR A 41 9.56 1.47 -6.93
C TYR A 41 9.02 1.69 -5.52
N ALA A 42 7.88 2.36 -5.43
CA ALA A 42 7.10 2.47 -4.21
C ALA A 42 5.81 1.68 -4.35
N PHE A 43 5.27 1.27 -3.21
CA PHE A 43 3.96 0.63 -3.11
C PHE A 43 3.35 1.04 -1.78
N ALA A 44 2.03 0.91 -1.65
CA ALA A 44 1.37 1.12 -0.36
C ALA A 44 0.43 -0.03 -0.04
N VAL A 45 0.27 -0.31 1.25
CA VAL A 45 -0.51 -1.43 1.78
C VAL A 45 -1.41 -0.95 2.90
N ASN A 46 -2.64 -1.46 2.94
CA ASN A 46 -3.59 -1.16 4.01
C ASN A 46 -3.40 -2.10 5.24
N SER A 47 -4.14 -1.85 6.31
CA SER A 47 -4.09 -2.67 7.54
C SER A 47 -4.49 -4.15 7.34
N ASN A 48 -5.18 -4.47 6.23
CA ASN A 48 -5.58 -5.84 5.90
C ASN A 48 -4.52 -6.58 5.06
N GLY A 49 -3.51 -5.87 4.56
CA GLY A 49 -2.49 -6.43 3.67
C GLY A 49 -2.78 -6.29 2.18
N TYR A 50 -3.85 -5.59 1.80
CA TYR A 50 -4.14 -5.31 0.39
C TYR A 50 -3.34 -4.12 -0.12
N ILE A 51 -2.89 -4.24 -1.36
CA ILE A 51 -2.14 -3.20 -2.06
C ILE A 51 -3.09 -2.06 -2.45
N VAL A 52 -2.68 -0.83 -2.16
CA VAL A 52 -3.34 0.39 -2.62
C VAL A 52 -2.81 0.81 -3.99
N PHE A 53 -1.48 0.74 -4.19
CA PHE A 53 -0.85 0.93 -5.48
C PHE A 53 0.45 0.13 -5.59
N HIS A 54 0.75 -0.35 -6.79
CA HIS A 54 1.99 -1.05 -7.12
C HIS A 54 2.21 -1.00 -8.66
N PRO A 55 3.44 -0.96 -9.19
CA PRO A 55 3.69 -0.87 -10.63
C PRO A 55 3.01 -1.99 -11.46
N GLU A 56 3.05 -3.22 -10.95
CA GLU A 56 2.42 -4.40 -11.57
C GLU A 56 0.92 -4.55 -11.23
N LEU A 57 0.36 -3.67 -10.39
CA LEU A 57 -1.08 -3.67 -10.13
C LEU A 57 -1.76 -3.06 -11.36
N LYS A 58 -2.18 -3.92 -12.27
CA LYS A 58 -3.00 -3.51 -13.41
C LYS A 58 -4.31 -2.98 -12.85
N ALA A 59 -4.55 -1.67 -13.02
CA ALA A 59 -5.88 -1.10 -12.84
C ALA A 59 -6.80 -1.92 -13.75
N GLN A 60 -7.63 -2.78 -13.15
CA GLN A 60 -8.54 -3.59 -13.92
C GLN A 60 -9.45 -2.60 -14.66
N TYR A 61 -9.48 -2.76 -15.98
CA TYR A 61 -10.23 -1.95 -16.94
C TYR A 61 -11.58 -1.50 -16.37
N GLY A 62 -12.01 -0.28 -16.72
CA GLY A 62 -13.08 0.51 -16.08
C GLY A 62 -14.51 -0.07 -16.02
N TRP A 63 -14.68 -1.38 -15.99
CA TRP A 63 -15.91 -2.10 -15.68
C TRP A 63 -16.01 -2.59 -14.23
N LEU A 64 -14.92 -2.60 -13.46
CA LEU A 64 -14.98 -2.85 -12.02
C LEU A 64 -15.21 -1.54 -11.28
N ALA A 65 -16.27 -1.52 -10.47
CA ALA A 65 -16.61 -0.37 -9.64
C ALA A 65 -15.59 -0.15 -8.51
N ASP A 66 -14.96 -1.24 -8.03
CA ASP A 66 -14.02 -1.23 -6.91
C ASP A 66 -12.64 -1.78 -7.32
N SER A 67 -11.59 -1.30 -6.65
CA SER A 67 -10.24 -1.86 -6.79
C SER A 67 -10.22 -3.32 -6.32
N PRO A 68 -9.60 -4.25 -7.04
CA PRO A 68 -9.50 -5.63 -6.59
C PRO A 68 -8.68 -5.70 -5.29
N ASN A 69 -9.13 -6.51 -4.34
CA ASN A 69 -8.43 -6.79 -3.09
C ASN A 69 -7.23 -7.72 -3.34
N VAL A 70 -6.16 -7.17 -3.93
CA VAL A 70 -4.95 -7.92 -4.31
C VAL A 70 -3.89 -7.81 -3.21
N ASP A 71 -3.26 -8.93 -2.89
CA ASP A 71 -2.19 -9.01 -1.90
C ASP A 71 -0.79 -8.90 -2.54
N LEU A 72 0.21 -8.47 -1.77
CA LEU A 72 1.61 -8.38 -2.18
C LEU A 72 2.20 -9.73 -2.60
N ILE A 73 1.75 -10.82 -2.00
CA ILE A 73 2.18 -12.18 -2.37
C ILE A 73 1.55 -12.71 -3.66
N GLU A 74 0.52 -12.03 -4.19
CA GLU A 74 -0.11 -12.37 -5.47
C GLU A 74 0.52 -11.60 -6.63
N VAL A 75 1.02 -10.39 -6.34
CA VAL A 75 1.67 -9.52 -7.35
C VAL A 75 3.13 -9.87 -7.55
N GLU A 76 3.82 -10.25 -6.49
CA GLU A 76 5.24 -10.61 -6.52
C GLU A 76 5.46 -12.09 -6.22
N PHE A 77 6.70 -12.55 -6.42
CA PHE A 77 7.05 -13.95 -6.16
C PHE A 77 6.91 -14.29 -4.68
N ASP A 78 6.08 -15.29 -4.39
CA ASP A 78 5.81 -15.77 -3.04
C ASP A 78 7.00 -16.55 -2.47
N SER A 79 7.43 -16.15 -1.27
CA SER A 79 8.48 -16.81 -0.51
C SER A 79 8.22 -16.66 0.98
N GLU A 80 8.78 -17.56 1.79
CA GLU A 80 8.65 -17.48 3.25
C GLU A 80 9.20 -16.16 3.82
N LEU A 81 10.30 -15.68 3.24
CA LEU A 81 10.88 -14.38 3.57
C LEU A 81 9.92 -13.23 3.20
N LYS A 82 9.32 -13.27 2.01
CA LYS A 82 8.34 -12.25 1.58
C LYS A 82 7.10 -12.23 2.47
N ARG A 83 6.57 -13.40 2.87
CA ARG A 83 5.45 -13.49 3.82
C ARG A 83 5.83 -12.91 5.18
N SER A 84 7.07 -13.08 5.61
CA SER A 84 7.59 -12.49 6.86
C SER A 84 7.65 -10.96 6.77
N VAL A 85 8.16 -10.42 5.66
CA VAL A 85 8.15 -8.97 5.38
C VAL A 85 6.71 -8.43 5.35
N ARG A 86 5.78 -9.09 4.65
CA ARG A 86 4.36 -8.73 4.63
C ARG A 86 3.76 -8.61 6.04
N LYS A 87 4.02 -9.59 6.91
CA LYS A 87 3.56 -9.56 8.31
C LYS A 87 4.13 -8.37 9.09
N LYS A 88 5.41 -8.03 8.85
CA LYS A 88 6.05 -6.86 9.47
C LYS A 88 5.42 -5.56 8.98
N ILE A 89 5.15 -5.43 7.68
CA ILE A 89 4.47 -4.27 7.09
C ILE A 89 3.11 -4.07 7.74
N ILE A 90 2.26 -5.10 7.77
CA ILE A 90 0.91 -5.01 8.36
C ILE A 90 0.96 -4.63 9.84
N LYS A 91 1.91 -5.20 10.59
CA LYS A 91 2.13 -4.85 12.00
C LYS A 91 2.56 -3.39 12.18
N ALA A 92 3.32 -2.84 11.24
CA ALA A 92 3.69 -1.42 11.22
C ALA A 92 2.48 -0.54 10.87
N THR A 93 1.65 -0.93 9.90
CA THR A 93 0.47 -0.19 9.46
C THR A 93 -0.55 0.06 10.58
N GLY A 94 -0.73 -0.91 11.49
CA GLY A 94 -1.68 -0.80 12.60
C GLY A 94 -1.32 0.22 13.69
N ARG A 95 -0.18 0.93 13.57
CA ARG A 95 0.26 1.93 14.55
C ARG A 95 -0.26 3.32 14.17
N THR A 96 -1.31 3.75 14.86
CA THR A 96 -1.90 5.10 14.71
C THR A 96 -1.14 6.17 15.51
N GLU A 97 -0.18 5.76 16.35
CA GLU A 97 0.67 6.69 17.11
C GLU A 97 1.68 7.37 16.18
N ALA A 98 1.94 8.67 16.42
CA ALA A 98 2.77 9.54 15.58
C ALA A 98 4.28 9.27 15.68
N THR A 99 4.68 8.02 15.89
CA THR A 99 6.07 7.62 16.01
C THR A 99 6.54 7.10 14.66
N PHE A 100 7.29 7.93 13.93
CA PHE A 100 7.94 7.53 12.69
C PHE A 100 9.00 6.47 12.97
N GLN A 101 8.79 5.24 12.49
CA GLN A 101 9.78 4.16 12.54
C GLN A 101 9.98 3.60 11.14
N LEU A 102 11.22 3.68 10.65
CA LEU A 102 11.63 3.09 9.38
C LEU A 102 12.05 1.64 9.64
N TYR A 103 11.45 0.71 8.89
CA TYR A 103 11.86 -0.69 8.87
C TYR A 103 12.56 -1.00 7.56
N GLU A 104 13.65 -1.74 7.63
CA GLU A 104 14.40 -2.19 6.47
C GLU A 104 14.57 -3.70 6.52
N GLU A 105 14.23 -4.38 5.44
CA GLU A 105 14.31 -5.83 5.30
C GLU A 105 14.98 -6.19 3.98
N ARG A 106 16.10 -6.91 4.06
CA ARG A 106 16.81 -7.42 2.88
C ARG A 106 16.43 -8.87 2.66
N ILE A 107 15.85 -9.17 1.50
CA ILE A 107 15.47 -10.53 1.13
C ILE A 107 16.00 -10.87 -0.27
N PRO A 108 16.62 -12.05 -0.47
CA PRO A 108 16.82 -12.60 -1.80
C PRO A 108 15.48 -13.10 -2.35
N ASN A 109 15.14 -12.70 -3.57
CA ASN A 109 13.95 -13.21 -4.25
C ASN A 109 14.12 -13.26 -5.77
N PHE A 110 13.26 -14.01 -6.45
CA PHE A 110 13.15 -13.94 -7.90
C PHE A 110 12.44 -12.66 -8.32
N LEU A 111 13.06 -11.93 -9.23
CA LEU A 111 12.51 -10.72 -9.83
C LEU A 111 12.05 -11.02 -11.24
N LYS A 112 10.80 -10.68 -11.50
CA LYS A 112 10.21 -10.74 -12.84
C LYS A 112 10.73 -9.56 -13.67
N ILE A 113 11.18 -9.85 -14.89
CA ILE A 113 11.58 -8.83 -15.87
C ILE A 113 10.33 -8.20 -16.48
N SER A 114 10.45 -6.98 -16.99
CA SER A 114 9.36 -6.24 -17.65
C SER A 114 8.72 -6.97 -18.83
N ASP A 115 9.42 -7.94 -19.44
CA ASP A 115 8.90 -8.80 -20.51
C ASP A 115 7.87 -9.83 -20.02
N SER A 116 7.71 -9.97 -18.71
CA SER A 116 6.85 -10.93 -18.05
C SER A 116 7.15 -12.42 -18.29
N VAL A 117 8.28 -12.74 -18.89
CA VAL A 117 8.67 -14.12 -19.25
C VAL A 117 9.87 -14.57 -18.43
N HIS A 118 10.84 -13.68 -18.22
CA HIS A 118 12.07 -14.02 -17.55
C HIS A 118 12.05 -13.63 -16.07
N THR A 119 12.73 -14.43 -15.27
CA THR A 119 13.06 -14.10 -13.89
C THR A 119 14.56 -14.20 -13.66
N TYR A 120 15.06 -13.40 -12.73
CA TYR A 120 16.43 -13.52 -12.26
C TYR A 120 16.48 -13.45 -10.74
N TRP A 121 17.48 -14.10 -10.15
CA TRP A 121 17.71 -14.06 -8.72
C TRP A 121 18.43 -12.75 -8.35
N ALA A 122 17.87 -12.02 -7.38
CA ALA A 122 18.51 -10.82 -6.86
C ALA A 122 18.08 -10.54 -5.43
N GLU A 123 18.90 -9.75 -4.73
CA GLU A 123 18.56 -9.25 -3.41
C GLU A 123 17.82 -7.92 -3.52
N ARG A 124 16.70 -7.81 -2.78
CA ARG A 124 15.96 -6.56 -2.63
C ARG A 124 15.98 -6.09 -1.20
N ASN A 125 16.10 -4.77 -1.06
CA ASN A 125 15.92 -4.07 0.21
C ASN A 125 14.51 -3.45 0.20
N TYR A 126 13.66 -3.90 1.11
CA TYR A 126 12.35 -3.31 1.38
C TYR A 126 12.50 -2.32 2.52
N ALA A 127 12.24 -1.05 2.25
CA ALA A 127 12.10 -0.02 3.27
C ALA A 127 10.61 0.31 3.40
N PHE A 128 10.07 0.30 4.61
CA PHE A 128 8.66 0.63 4.83
C PHE A 128 8.42 1.34 6.15
N THR A 129 7.40 2.17 6.19
CA THR A 129 6.97 2.91 7.39
C THR A 129 5.47 3.15 7.39
N ASN A 130 4.90 3.43 8.57
CA ASN A 130 3.50 3.79 8.67
C ASN A 130 3.26 5.22 8.18
N VAL A 131 2.15 5.44 7.50
CA VAL A 131 1.69 6.78 7.15
C VAL A 131 0.97 7.36 8.38
N ASN A 132 1.57 8.38 8.98
CA ASN A 132 1.10 9.02 10.20
C ASN A 132 -0.42 9.30 10.16
N ARG A 133 -1.12 8.88 11.23
CA ARG A 133 -2.57 9.06 11.43
C ARG A 133 -3.45 8.38 10.39
N THR A 134 -2.95 7.36 9.69
CA THR A 134 -3.75 6.57 8.75
C THR A 134 -3.49 5.07 8.94
N ALA A 135 -4.38 4.23 8.42
CA ALA A 135 -4.24 2.77 8.42
C ALA A 135 -3.47 2.26 7.18
N PHE A 136 -2.47 3.02 6.72
CA PHE A 136 -1.65 2.70 5.56
C PHE A 136 -0.16 2.70 5.91
N ALA A 137 0.61 1.89 5.20
CA ALA A 137 2.07 1.91 5.19
C ALA A 137 2.56 2.00 3.73
N TRP A 138 3.75 2.57 3.55
CA TRP A 138 4.40 2.76 2.26
C TRP A 138 5.92 2.56 2.38
#